data_AF-A0A942S851-F1
#
_entry.id   AF-A0A942S851-F1
#
_cell.length_a   1.000
_cell.length_b   1.000
_cell.length_c   1.000
_cell.angle_alpha   90.00
_cell.angle_beta   90.00
_cell.angle_gamma   90.00
#
_symmetry.space_group_name_H-M   'P 1'
#
loop_
_entity.id
_entity.type
_entity.pdbx_description
1 polymer ?
#
loop_
_entity_poly.entity_id
_entity_poly.type
_entity_poly.pdbx_seq_one_letter_code
_entity_poly.pdbx_strand_id
1 'polypeptide(L)'
;MKVVFISLMALINGVSLLAQTRICPTSVDLVSMQQNEAERYQRWMDLEQFTANYISSNTAGRLSNPNNVIIIPVVVHILHRNESEGNGRNLSFAQIQSQIDVLNEDFRRLNGDRTNTPSVFTQVASDYTIEFRLACIDPYGNPTNGIVRKYSSKRDFTFSMLPNSMPHETSIGIKFSSSGVVMPGLQTGT
;
A
#
# COMPACT_ATOMS: atom_id res chain seq x y z
N MET A 1 8.58 43.18 38.60
CA MET A 1 9.34 42.03 38.02
C MET A 1 8.66 40.66 38.19
N LYS A 2 7.60 40.50 39.01
CA LYS A 2 6.86 39.22 39.13
C LYS A 2 5.79 39.00 38.04
N VAL A 3 5.30 40.08 37.43
CA VAL A 3 4.20 40.03 36.44
C VAL A 3 4.69 39.62 35.04
N VAL A 4 5.98 39.80 34.74
CA VAL A 4 6.58 39.44 33.44
C VAL A 4 6.85 37.93 33.35
N PHE A 5 7.07 37.25 34.48
CA PHE A 5 7.36 35.81 34.51
C PHE A 5 6.12 34.94 34.25
N ILE A 6 4.93 35.42 34.62
CA ILE A 6 3.67 34.69 34.42
C ILE A 6 3.23 34.75 32.95
N SER A 7 3.60 35.81 32.23
CA SER A 7 3.28 35.94 30.80
C SER A 7 4.12 35.02 29.90
N LEU A 8 5.29 34.54 30.38
CA LEU A 8 6.16 33.66 29.59
C LEU A 8 5.80 32.16 29.74
N MET A 9 5.13 31.77 30.83
CA MET A 9 4.66 30.40 31.06
C MET A 9 3.32 30.07 30.36
N ALA A 10 2.59 31.07 29.85
CA ALA A 10 1.32 30.87 29.15
C ALA A 10 1.46 30.53 27.66
N LEU A 11 2.65 30.62 27.09
CA LEU A 11 2.91 30.40 25.65
C LEU A 11 3.34 28.98 25.28
N ILE A 12 3.41 28.04 26.24
CA ILE A 12 3.91 26.67 26.01
C ILE A 12 2.76 25.62 25.96
N ASN A 13 1.52 25.98 26.31
CA ASN A 13 0.39 25.06 26.32
C ASN A 13 -0.48 25.22 25.07
N GLY A 14 -0.01 24.75 23.91
CA GLY A 14 -0.81 24.83 22.70
C GLY A 14 -0.31 24.05 21.49
N VAL A 15 0.68 23.16 21.64
CA VAL A 15 1.04 22.26 20.55
C VAL A 15 0.05 21.09 20.57
N SER A 16 -1.11 21.27 19.94
CA SER A 16 -1.96 20.15 19.59
C SER A 16 -1.18 19.26 18.63
N LEU A 17 -0.65 18.16 19.14
CA LEU A 17 -0.15 17.05 18.34
C LEU A 17 -1.34 16.51 17.54
N LEU A 18 -1.54 17.00 16.32
CA LEU A 18 -2.32 16.28 15.34
C LEU A 18 -1.50 15.04 14.97
N ALA A 19 -1.72 13.96 15.72
CA ALA A 19 -1.28 12.64 15.30
C ALA A 19 -1.88 12.40 13.91
N GLN A 20 -1.04 12.17 12.91
CA GLN A 20 -1.49 11.97 11.54
C GLN A 20 -2.26 10.65 11.49
N THR A 21 -3.60 10.73 11.41
CA THR A 21 -4.43 9.56 11.22
C THR A 21 -4.18 9.01 9.82
N ARG A 22 -3.48 7.87 9.74
CA ARG A 22 -3.30 7.16 8.46
C ARG A 22 -4.60 6.45 8.13
N ILE A 23 -5.33 6.94 7.13
CA ILE A 23 -6.51 6.26 6.60
C ILE A 23 -6.02 5.13 5.68
N CYS A 24 -6.41 3.90 6.01
CA CYS A 24 -6.12 2.73 5.19
C CYS A 24 -7.45 2.04 4.83
N PRO A 25 -7.93 2.16 3.57
CA PRO A 25 -9.16 1.52 3.09
C PRO A 25 -9.06 0.00 2.93
N THR A 26 -8.15 -0.67 3.63
CA THR A 26 -8.07 -2.14 3.64
C THR A 26 -8.11 -2.69 5.07
N SER A 27 -8.64 -1.91 6.01
CA SER A 27 -8.92 -2.39 7.37
C SER A 27 -10.00 -3.47 7.31
N VAL A 28 -9.75 -4.59 8.00
CA VAL A 28 -10.67 -5.72 8.07
C VAL A 28 -11.45 -5.64 9.39
N ASP A 29 -12.78 -5.53 9.31
CA ASP A 29 -13.70 -5.67 10.44
C ASP A 29 -14.55 -6.93 10.24
N LEU A 30 -14.12 -8.01 10.87
CA LEU A 30 -14.76 -9.32 10.70
C LEU A 30 -16.21 -9.36 11.22
N VAL A 31 -16.52 -8.59 12.28
CA VAL A 31 -17.87 -8.57 12.85
C VAL A 31 -18.82 -7.86 11.90
N SER A 32 -18.41 -6.70 11.39
CA SER A 32 -19.19 -5.97 10.39
C SER A 32 -19.34 -6.78 9.09
N MET A 33 -18.28 -7.46 8.64
CA MET A 33 -18.33 -8.34 7.46
C MET A 33 -19.31 -9.48 7.64
N GLN A 34 -19.33 -10.14 8.81
CA GLN A 34 -20.26 -11.23 9.10
C GLN A 34 -21.73 -10.77 9.05
N GLN A 35 -22.01 -9.57 9.55
CA GLN A 35 -23.37 -9.03 9.66
C GLN A 35 -23.89 -8.45 8.34
N ASN A 36 -23.01 -7.80 7.57
CA ASN A 36 -23.41 -6.97 6.43
C ASN A 36 -22.98 -7.54 5.07
N GLU A 37 -22.00 -8.46 5.02
CA GLU A 37 -21.35 -8.92 3.78
C GLU A 37 -21.08 -10.44 3.83
N ALA A 38 -22.12 -11.25 4.03
CA ALA A 38 -22.01 -12.70 4.28
C ALA A 38 -21.13 -13.47 3.28
N GLU A 39 -21.22 -13.17 1.98
CA GLU A 39 -20.38 -13.82 0.96
C GLU A 39 -18.89 -13.48 1.09
N ARG A 40 -18.58 -12.22 1.42
CA ARG A 40 -17.19 -11.77 1.64
C ARG A 40 -16.63 -12.39 2.92
N TYR A 41 -17.44 -12.47 3.97
CA TYR A 41 -17.08 -13.15 5.20
C TYR A 41 -16.78 -14.63 4.96
N GLN A 42 -17.63 -15.34 4.19
CA GLN A 42 -17.38 -16.75 3.87
C GLN A 42 -16.07 -16.95 3.10
N ARG A 43 -15.81 -16.11 2.08
CA ARG A 43 -14.52 -16.15 1.34
C ARG A 43 -13.31 -15.91 2.25
N TRP A 44 -13.43 -15.01 3.22
CA TRP A 44 -12.38 -14.77 4.22
C TRP A 44 -12.13 -16.03 5.06
N MET A 45 -13.20 -16.63 5.61
CA MET A 45 -13.09 -17.85 6.42
C MET A 45 -12.48 -19.02 5.62
N ASP A 46 -12.88 -19.19 4.36
CA ASP A 46 -12.34 -20.22 3.48
C ASP A 46 -10.84 -20.00 3.21
N LEU A 47 -10.41 -18.74 3.02
CA LEU A 47 -9.01 -18.36 2.84
C LEU A 47 -8.16 -18.64 4.09
N GLU A 48 -8.67 -18.29 5.27
CA GLU A 48 -7.98 -18.55 6.55
C GLU A 48 -7.84 -20.05 6.79
N GLN A 49 -8.91 -20.83 6.56
CA GLN A 49 -8.87 -22.28 6.69
C GLN A 49 -7.90 -22.91 5.69
N PHE A 50 -7.92 -22.45 4.43
CA PHE A 50 -6.96 -22.88 3.41
C PHE A 50 -5.53 -22.60 3.85
N THR A 51 -5.26 -21.40 4.38
CA THR A 51 -3.92 -20.98 4.82
C THR A 51 -3.43 -21.81 6.01
N ALA A 52 -4.29 -22.07 6.99
CA ALA A 52 -3.97 -22.93 8.13
C ALA A 52 -3.65 -24.37 7.70
N ASN A 53 -4.44 -24.92 6.78
CA ASN A 53 -4.21 -26.24 6.20
C ASN A 53 -2.90 -26.29 5.40
N TYR A 54 -2.59 -25.23 4.63
CA TYR A 54 -1.35 -25.13 3.87
C TYR A 54 -0.12 -25.08 4.78
N ILE A 55 -0.14 -24.27 5.85
CA ILE A 55 0.96 -24.15 6.80
C ILE A 55 1.21 -25.47 7.54
N SER A 56 0.14 -26.15 7.97
CA SER A 56 0.24 -27.43 8.70
C SER A 56 0.70 -28.59 7.82
N SER A 57 0.26 -28.64 6.56
CA SER A 57 0.61 -29.72 5.62
C SER A 57 1.96 -29.54 4.94
N ASN A 58 2.46 -28.30 4.81
CA ASN A 58 3.62 -27.99 3.97
C ASN A 58 4.80 -27.38 4.76
N THR A 59 5.18 -28.03 5.86
CA THR A 59 6.29 -27.59 6.75
C THR A 59 7.66 -27.58 6.06
N ALA A 60 7.83 -28.31 4.96
CA ALA A 60 9.07 -28.38 4.17
C ALA A 60 9.17 -27.31 3.05
N GLY A 61 8.07 -26.62 2.74
CA GLY A 61 7.99 -25.63 1.66
C GLY A 61 8.14 -24.18 2.11
N ARG A 62 8.53 -23.92 3.37
CA ARG A 62 8.83 -22.55 3.80
C ARG A 62 9.93 -22.03 2.88
N LEU A 63 9.67 -20.89 2.24
CA LEU A 63 10.61 -20.10 1.45
C LEU A 63 11.77 -19.54 2.31
N SER A 64 12.09 -20.20 3.42
CA SER A 64 13.15 -19.90 4.37
C SER A 64 14.52 -20.40 3.89
N ASN A 65 14.73 -20.53 2.58
CA ASN A 65 16.10 -20.54 2.09
C ASN A 65 16.50 -19.07 1.96
N PRO A 66 17.32 -18.51 2.87
CA PRO A 66 17.79 -17.13 2.76
C PRO A 66 18.55 -16.84 1.45
N ASN A 67 18.92 -17.88 0.70
CA ASN A 67 19.55 -17.76 -0.62
C ASN A 67 18.54 -17.67 -1.78
N ASN A 68 17.23 -17.86 -1.55
CA ASN A 68 16.22 -17.81 -2.59
C ASN A 68 15.41 -16.53 -2.49
N VAL A 69 15.84 -15.51 -3.23
CA VAL A 69 15.14 -14.22 -3.30
C VAL A 69 13.90 -14.35 -4.17
N ILE A 70 12.74 -13.99 -3.62
CA ILE A 70 11.48 -13.90 -4.35
C ILE A 70 11.44 -12.55 -5.05
N ILE A 71 11.49 -12.57 -6.38
CA ILE A 71 11.39 -11.36 -7.19
C ILE A 71 9.91 -11.12 -7.55
N ILE A 72 9.40 -9.96 -7.19
CA ILE A 72 8.08 -9.46 -7.58
C ILE A 72 8.27 -8.42 -8.70
N PRO A 73 7.92 -8.73 -9.96
CA PRO A 73 7.87 -7.74 -11.03
C PRO A 73 6.76 -6.71 -10.76
N VAL A 74 7.11 -5.43 -10.81
CA VAL A 74 6.20 -4.32 -10.51
C VAL A 74 5.93 -3.51 -11.77
N VAL A 75 4.65 -3.19 -11.99
CA VAL A 75 4.23 -2.18 -12.97
C VAL A 75 3.56 -1.02 -12.24
N VAL A 76 4.05 0.19 -12.46
CA VAL A 76 3.53 1.41 -11.86
C VAL A 76 2.64 2.14 -12.86
N HIS A 77 1.36 2.25 -12.54
CA HIS A 77 0.38 2.98 -13.35
C HIS A 77 0.22 4.41 -12.82
N ILE A 78 0.64 5.39 -13.62
CA ILE A 78 0.53 6.81 -13.30
C ILE A 78 -0.67 7.39 -14.02
N LEU A 79 -1.63 7.88 -13.24
CA LEU A 79 -2.78 8.62 -13.76
C LEU A 79 -2.50 10.12 -13.65
N HIS A 80 -2.53 10.82 -14.79
CA HIS A 80 -2.18 12.24 -14.86
C HIS A 80 -3.16 13.03 -15.75
N ARG A 81 -3.13 14.35 -15.68
CA ARG A 81 -3.98 15.29 -16.42
C ARG A 81 -3.16 16.12 -17.42
N ASN A 82 -2.33 15.45 -18.20
CA ASN A 82 -1.40 16.06 -19.18
C ASN A 82 -0.30 16.96 -18.58
N GLU A 83 0.00 16.84 -17.28
CA GLU A 83 1.22 17.43 -16.74
C GLU A 83 2.45 16.79 -17.39
N SER A 84 3.53 17.56 -17.59
CA SER A 84 4.82 17.03 -18.00
C SER A 84 5.39 16.09 -16.95
N GLU A 85 6.20 15.12 -17.36
CA GLU A 85 6.87 14.22 -16.42
C GLU A 85 7.68 15.01 -15.36
N GLY A 86 7.65 14.54 -14.12
CA GLY A 86 8.21 15.22 -12.95
C GLY A 86 7.35 16.34 -12.37
N ASN A 87 6.15 16.59 -12.92
CA ASN A 87 5.29 17.69 -12.48
C ASN A 87 3.92 17.19 -12.01
N GLY A 88 3.46 17.75 -10.89
CA GLY A 88 2.15 17.41 -10.34
C GLY A 88 1.99 15.92 -10.09
N ARG A 89 0.96 15.32 -10.69
CA ARG A 89 0.66 13.88 -10.58
C ARG A 89 1.50 13.01 -11.51
N ASN A 90 2.15 13.60 -12.51
CA ASN A 90 2.95 12.86 -13.48
C ASN A 90 4.38 12.66 -12.94
N LEU A 91 4.54 11.81 -11.93
CA LEU A 91 5.80 11.62 -11.18
C LEU A 91 7.00 11.27 -12.08
N SER A 92 8.19 11.74 -11.73
CA SER A 92 9.41 11.39 -12.46
C SER A 92 9.81 9.93 -12.23
N PHE A 93 10.60 9.37 -13.16
CA PHE A 93 11.23 8.06 -12.96
C PHE A 93 11.94 7.94 -11.60
N ALA A 94 12.72 8.95 -11.22
CA ALA A 94 13.47 8.94 -9.96
C ALA A 94 12.57 8.85 -8.72
N GLN A 95 11.42 9.53 -8.72
CA GLN A 95 10.44 9.44 -7.63
C GLN A 95 9.84 8.03 -7.54
N ILE A 96 9.52 7.42 -8.69
CA ILE A 96 8.99 6.06 -8.75
C ILE A 96 10.04 5.07 -8.23
N GLN A 97 11.28 5.20 -8.70
CA GLN A 97 12.38 4.35 -8.28
C GLN A 97 12.61 4.45 -6.77
N SER A 98 12.53 5.65 -6.18
CA SER A 98 12.68 5.82 -4.73
C SER A 98 11.65 5.02 -3.92
N GLN A 99 10.43 4.82 -4.43
CA GLN A 99 9.44 3.97 -3.78
C GLN A 99 9.78 2.48 -3.89
N ILE A 100 10.33 2.04 -5.03
CA ILE A 100 10.81 0.67 -5.22
C ILE A 100 11.98 0.40 -4.26
N ASP A 101 12.88 1.37 -4.09
CA ASP A 101 14.01 1.27 -3.18
C ASP A 101 13.54 1.13 -1.73
N VAL A 102 12.59 1.96 -1.28
CA VAL A 102 11.98 1.84 0.05
C VAL A 102 11.30 0.48 0.26
N LEU A 103 10.58 -0.05 -0.74
CA LEU A 103 10.00 -1.38 -0.65
C LEU A 103 11.08 -2.45 -0.46
N ASN A 104 12.18 -2.37 -1.19
CA ASN A 104 13.30 -3.30 -1.03
C ASN A 104 13.98 -3.14 0.33
N GLU A 105 14.15 -1.92 0.83
CA GLU A 105 14.71 -1.64 2.15
C GLU A 105 13.87 -2.27 3.26
N ASP A 106 12.55 -2.07 3.24
CA ASP A 106 11.65 -2.57 4.28
C ASP A 106 11.51 -4.10 4.22
N PHE A 107 11.31 -4.68 3.04
CA PHE A 107 11.09 -6.11 2.90
C PHE A 107 12.36 -6.95 3.04
N ARG A 108 13.54 -6.34 2.87
CA ARG A 108 14.84 -6.96 3.13
C ARG A 108 15.43 -6.61 4.49
N ARG A 109 14.75 -5.78 5.28
CA ARG A 109 15.25 -5.24 6.55
C ARG A 109 16.59 -4.51 6.40
N LEU A 110 16.78 -3.84 5.27
CA LEU A 110 17.95 -3.01 4.96
C LEU A 110 17.69 -1.53 5.30
N ASN A 111 16.47 -1.19 5.71
CA ASN A 111 16.06 0.14 6.15
C ASN A 111 16.95 0.67 7.29
N GLY A 112 17.43 1.92 7.15
CA GLY A 112 18.36 2.52 8.10
C GLY A 112 17.79 2.71 9.51
N ASP A 113 16.48 2.91 9.62
CA ASP A 113 15.76 3.09 10.88
C ASP A 113 15.47 1.77 11.62
N ARG A 114 15.91 0.61 11.09
CA ARG A 114 15.81 -0.69 11.78
C ARG A 114 16.42 -0.67 13.18
N THR A 115 17.38 0.22 13.43
CA THR A 115 18.02 0.43 14.75
C THR A 115 17.05 0.98 15.79
N ASN A 116 15.93 1.57 15.37
CA ASN A 116 14.88 2.08 16.25
C ASN A 116 13.91 0.99 16.71
N THR A 117 14.06 -0.26 16.23
CA THR A 117 13.25 -1.40 16.70
C THR A 117 13.53 -1.61 18.21
N PRO A 118 12.51 -1.54 19.10
CA PRO A 118 12.71 -1.83 20.51
C PRO A 118 13.32 -3.22 20.72
N SER A 119 14.25 -3.36 21.67
CA SER A 119 15.00 -4.60 21.90
C SER A 119 14.10 -5.81 22.19
N VAL A 120 12.93 -5.60 22.77
CA VAL A 120 11.94 -6.66 23.02
C VAL A 120 11.35 -7.26 21.74
N PHE A 121 11.38 -6.54 20.62
CA PHE A 121 10.81 -6.97 19.33
C PHE A 121 11.87 -7.37 18.31
N THR A 122 13.17 -7.28 18.62
CA THR A 122 14.22 -7.63 17.65
C THR A 122 14.19 -9.11 17.27
N GLN A 123 13.72 -9.99 18.17
CA GLN A 123 13.63 -11.43 17.94
C GLN A 123 12.57 -11.82 16.91
N VAL A 124 11.55 -10.98 16.68
CA VAL A 124 10.48 -11.24 15.72
C VAL A 124 10.64 -10.45 14.42
N ALA A 125 11.68 -9.63 14.32
CA ALA A 125 11.94 -8.83 13.14
C ALA A 125 12.80 -9.62 12.13
N SER A 126 12.38 -9.67 10.87
CA SER A 126 12.96 -10.58 9.86
C SER A 126 13.23 -9.88 8.52
N ASP A 127 14.22 -10.40 7.78
CA ASP A 127 14.32 -10.25 6.32
C ASP A 127 13.32 -11.24 5.68
N TYR A 128 12.46 -10.76 4.78
CA TYR A 128 11.47 -11.59 4.08
C TYR A 128 11.99 -12.15 2.74
N THR A 129 13.21 -11.77 2.33
CA THR A 129 13.85 -12.18 1.07
C THR A 129 13.02 -11.88 -0.18
N ILE A 130 12.25 -10.79 -0.15
CA ILE A 130 11.44 -10.30 -1.26
C ILE A 130 12.13 -9.10 -1.89
N GLU A 131 12.27 -9.11 -3.22
CA GLU A 131 12.75 -7.98 -4.01
C GLU A 131 11.70 -7.51 -5.02
N PHE A 132 11.44 -6.22 -5.04
CA PHE A 132 10.59 -5.54 -6.01
C PHE A 132 11.47 -4.98 -7.12
N ARG A 133 11.14 -5.31 -8.36
CA ARG A 133 11.85 -4.81 -9.54
C ARG A 133 10.84 -4.32 -10.56
N LEU A 134 11.07 -3.16 -11.16
CA LEU A 134 10.24 -2.70 -12.27
C LEU A 134 10.29 -3.75 -13.40
N ALA A 135 9.12 -4.09 -13.94
CA ALA A 135 9.01 -5.06 -15.02
C ALA A 135 9.80 -4.57 -16.24
N CYS A 136 10.58 -5.47 -16.85
CA CYS A 136 11.31 -5.19 -18.09
C CYS A 136 10.59 -5.69 -19.35
N ILE A 137 9.57 -6.54 -19.17
CA ILE A 137 8.77 -7.14 -20.24
C ILE A 137 7.29 -6.95 -19.91
N ASP A 138 6.50 -6.51 -20.90
CA ASP A 138 5.06 -6.35 -20.78
C ASP A 138 4.31 -7.69 -21.01
N PRO A 139 2.98 -7.76 -20.77
CA PRO A 139 2.21 -8.99 -20.99
C PRO A 139 2.21 -9.52 -22.44
N TYR A 140 2.62 -8.71 -23.42
CA TYR A 140 2.72 -9.08 -24.83
C TYR A 140 4.15 -9.46 -25.25
N GLY A 141 5.10 -9.47 -24.31
CA GLY A 141 6.50 -9.82 -24.56
C GLY A 141 7.37 -8.64 -25.03
N ASN A 142 6.87 -7.40 -25.03
CA ASN A 142 7.63 -6.24 -25.47
C ASN A 142 8.49 -5.66 -24.33
N PRO A 143 9.66 -5.07 -24.63
CA PRO A 143 10.43 -4.33 -23.64
C PRO A 143 9.65 -3.15 -23.04
N THR A 144 9.74 -2.99 -21.72
CA THR A 144 9.14 -1.88 -20.97
C THR A 144 10.07 -1.44 -19.84
N ASN A 145 9.83 -0.24 -19.29
CA ASN A 145 10.49 0.23 -18.07
C ASN A 145 9.61 0.02 -16.82
N GLY A 146 8.50 -0.72 -16.95
CA GLY A 146 7.58 -1.00 -15.86
C GLY A 146 6.70 0.19 -15.47
N ILE A 147 6.69 1.27 -16.26
CA ILE A 147 5.90 2.47 -15.95
C ILE A 147 4.92 2.74 -17.09
N VAL A 148 3.64 2.83 -16.72
CA VAL A 148 2.55 3.11 -17.66
C VAL A 148 1.89 4.43 -17.26
N ARG A 149 2.05 5.44 -18.10
CA ARG A 149 1.41 6.75 -17.92
C ARG A 149 0.10 6.80 -18.69
N LYS A 150 -1.01 7.12 -18.02
CA LYS A 150 -2.34 7.24 -18.63
C LYS A 150 -2.99 8.56 -18.23
N TYR A 151 -3.50 9.26 -19.24
CA TYR A 151 -4.34 10.42 -19.01
C TYR A 151 -5.64 10.01 -18.30
N SER A 152 -6.08 10.83 -17.34
CA SER A 152 -7.37 10.73 -16.69
C SER A 152 -8.01 12.12 -16.59
N SER A 153 -9.32 12.21 -16.82
CA SER A 153 -10.06 13.46 -16.58
C SER A 153 -10.42 13.66 -15.10
N LYS A 154 -10.33 12.60 -14.28
CA LYS A 154 -10.62 12.65 -12.83
C LYS A 154 -9.57 13.51 -12.13
N ARG A 155 -10.03 14.40 -11.25
CA ARG A 155 -9.14 15.23 -10.42
C ARG A 155 -8.61 14.46 -9.22
N ASP A 156 -9.50 13.70 -8.59
CA ASP A 156 -9.22 12.96 -7.37
C ASP A 156 -9.82 11.56 -7.47
N PHE A 157 -9.16 10.61 -6.79
CA PHE A 157 -9.61 9.23 -6.65
C PHE A 157 -10.07 9.06 -5.21
N THR A 158 -11.31 9.45 -4.95
CA THR A 158 -11.89 9.37 -3.61
C THR A 158 -12.44 7.99 -3.35
N PHE A 159 -12.18 7.52 -2.15
CA PHE A 159 -12.73 6.28 -1.65
C PHE A 159 -14.17 6.55 -1.15
N SER A 160 -15.18 5.79 -1.59
CA SER A 160 -16.56 5.94 -1.07
C SER A 160 -16.83 4.90 0.01
N MET A 161 -17.01 5.41 1.24
CA MET A 161 -17.29 4.59 2.41
C MET A 161 -18.72 4.06 2.38
N LEU A 162 -18.90 2.80 2.77
CA LEU A 162 -20.19 2.25 3.15
C LEU A 162 -20.67 2.87 4.48
N PRO A 163 -21.96 2.79 4.82
CA PRO A 163 -22.51 3.33 6.07
C PRO A 163 -21.81 2.81 7.34
N ASN A 164 -21.18 1.64 7.28
CA ASN A 164 -20.38 1.03 8.35
C ASN A 164 -18.89 1.46 8.32
N SER A 165 -18.56 2.54 7.62
CA SER A 165 -17.16 3.01 7.41
C SER A 165 -16.26 1.99 6.72
N MET A 166 -16.84 0.93 6.14
CA MET A 166 -16.05 0.00 5.36
C MET A 166 -15.84 0.53 3.96
N PRO A 167 -14.66 0.27 3.42
CA PRO A 167 -14.38 0.63 2.06
C PRO A 167 -15.06 -0.31 1.07
N HIS A 168 -16.07 0.19 0.35
CA HIS A 168 -16.62 -0.46 -0.84
C HIS A 168 -15.55 -0.72 -1.94
N GLU A 169 -15.33 -2.00 -2.25
CA GLU A 169 -14.18 -2.49 -3.03
C GLU A 169 -14.11 -1.95 -4.48
N THR A 170 -15.20 -1.41 -5.02
CA THR A 170 -15.25 -0.85 -6.39
C THR A 170 -15.19 0.69 -6.44
N SER A 171 -15.11 1.36 -5.29
CA SER A 171 -15.38 2.80 -5.18
C SER A 171 -14.32 3.72 -5.76
N ILE A 172 -13.09 3.24 -5.94
CA ILE A 172 -12.00 4.05 -6.50
C ILE A 172 -12.23 4.28 -8.02
N GLY A 173 -13.06 3.46 -8.67
CA GLY A 173 -13.39 3.58 -10.10
C GLY A 173 -12.20 3.31 -11.04
N ILE A 174 -11.08 2.81 -10.50
CA ILE A 174 -9.91 2.36 -11.26
C ILE A 174 -9.97 0.84 -11.31
N LYS A 175 -10.39 0.29 -12.45
CA LYS A 175 -10.32 -1.15 -12.71
C LYS A 175 -9.17 -1.44 -13.64
N PHE A 176 -8.31 -2.37 -13.25
CA PHE A 176 -7.26 -2.89 -14.11
C PHE A 176 -7.73 -4.20 -14.76
N SER A 177 -7.33 -4.42 -16.01
CA SER A 177 -7.43 -5.73 -16.66
C SER A 177 -6.44 -6.72 -16.03
N SER A 178 -6.61 -8.01 -16.34
CA SER A 178 -5.60 -9.03 -16.05
C SER A 178 -4.24 -8.72 -16.68
N SER A 179 -4.19 -7.84 -17.69
CA SER A 179 -2.98 -7.32 -18.32
C SER A 179 -2.44 -6.04 -17.66
N GLY A 180 -2.97 -5.61 -16.50
CA GLY A 180 -2.58 -4.39 -15.80
C GLY A 180 -3.04 -3.10 -16.49
N VAL A 181 -3.71 -3.15 -17.64
CA VAL A 181 -4.18 -1.94 -18.32
C VAL A 181 -5.41 -1.38 -17.60
N VAL A 182 -5.41 -0.07 -17.31
CA VAL A 182 -6.59 0.65 -16.82
C VAL A 182 -7.71 0.49 -17.84
N MET A 183 -8.84 -0.09 -17.41
CA MET A 183 -9.98 -0.33 -18.27
C MET A 183 -10.56 1.00 -18.78
N PRO A 184 -10.68 1.20 -20.11
CA PRO A 184 -11.40 2.35 -20.65
C PRO A 184 -12.90 2.16 -20.36
N GLY A 185 -13.42 2.95 -19.43
CA GLY A 185 -14.85 3.00 -19.13
C GLY A 185 -15.23 2.31 -17.83
N LEU A 186 -15.25 3.09 -16.76
CA LEU A 186 -16.40 3.13 -15.87
C LEU A 186 -16.76 4.62 -15.70
N GLN A 187 -17.54 5.16 -16.64
CA GLN A 187 -18.47 6.22 -16.26
C GLN A 187 -19.39 5.56 -15.23
N THR A 188 -19.11 5.75 -13.94
CA THR A 188 -20.11 5.48 -12.91
C THR A 188 -21.27 6.41 -13.25
N GLY A 189 -22.36 5.82 -13.76
CA GLY A 189 -23.62 6.53 -13.96
C GLY A 189 -24.03 7.23 -12.67
N THR A 190 -24.57 8.43 -12.87
CA THR A 190 -25.41 9.25 -11.96
C THR A 190 -25.16 9.12 -10.47
#